data_AF-A0A9D5IGB1-F1
#
_entry.id   AF-A0A9D5IGB1-F1
#
_cell.length_a   1.000
_cell.length_b   1.000
_cell.length_c   1.000
_cell.angle_alpha   90.00
_cell.angle_beta   90.00
_cell.angle_gamma   90.00
#
_symmetry.space_group_name_H-M   'P 1'
#
loop_
_entity.id
_entity.type
_entity.pdbx_description
1 polymer ?
#
loop_
_entity_poly.entity_id
_entity_poly.type
_entity_poly.pdbx_seq_one_letter_code
_entity_poly.pdbx_strand_id
1 'polypeptide(L)'
;MEGSTPLANPVLSQATPSRPAPVSTTRPDASETLKLILAQLEDAKAEDTVTIDLIGKTAITDYMVVTSGRSNRQVGAIADRLQKALAEAGIKGVRVEG
;
A
#
# COMPACT_ATOMS: atom_id res chain seq x y z
N MET A 1 -30.77 -53.64 -9.10
CA MET A 1 -29.83 -53.90 -10.20
C MET A 1 -30.20 -52.88 -11.25
N GLU A 2 -29.45 -51.82 -11.51
CA GLU A 2 -27.99 -51.73 -11.74
C GLU A 2 -27.49 -50.38 -11.15
N GLY A 3 -26.32 -50.35 -10.50
CA GLY A 3 -25.10 -49.86 -11.14
C GLY A 3 -25.00 -48.32 -10.99
N SER A 4 -24.42 -47.82 -9.90
CA SER A 4 -22.99 -47.51 -9.79
C SER A 4 -22.46 -46.62 -10.91
N THR A 5 -22.40 -45.31 -10.70
CA THR A 5 -21.13 -44.57 -10.70
C THR A 5 -21.32 -43.11 -10.25
N PRO A 6 -20.48 -42.61 -9.32
CA PRO A 6 -20.38 -41.19 -8.99
C PRO A 6 -19.43 -40.52 -9.99
N LEU A 7 -19.91 -39.53 -10.74
CA LEU A 7 -19.03 -38.64 -11.49
C LEU A 7 -18.54 -37.55 -10.54
N ALA A 8 -17.27 -37.70 -10.17
CA ALA A 8 -16.45 -36.71 -9.53
C ALA A 8 -16.65 -35.33 -10.17
N ASN A 9 -17.00 -34.34 -9.35
CA ASN A 9 -16.67 -32.97 -9.70
C ASN A 9 -15.30 -32.66 -9.11
N PRO A 10 -14.27 -32.50 -9.96
CA PRO A 10 -12.91 -32.23 -9.51
C PRO A 10 -12.84 -30.84 -8.88
N VAL A 11 -12.08 -30.78 -7.79
CA VAL A 11 -11.41 -29.59 -7.25
C VAL A 11 -10.96 -28.66 -8.37
N LEU A 12 -11.69 -27.55 -8.55
CA LEU A 12 -11.15 -26.39 -9.25
C LEU A 12 -10.84 -25.32 -8.22
N SER A 13 -9.57 -25.36 -7.82
CA SER A 13 -8.82 -24.24 -7.28
C SER A 13 -9.22 -22.92 -7.97
N GLN A 14 -9.81 -22.01 -7.20
CA GLN A 14 -9.79 -20.58 -7.55
C GLN A 14 -9.21 -19.82 -6.36
N ALA A 15 -7.93 -20.06 -6.08
CA ALA A 15 -7.07 -19.02 -5.58
C ALA A 15 -6.78 -18.08 -6.76
N THR A 16 -7.60 -17.05 -6.91
CA THR A 16 -7.24 -15.88 -7.72
C THR A 16 -6.80 -14.76 -6.78
N PRO A 17 -5.49 -14.49 -6.60
CA PRO A 17 -5.06 -13.12 -6.39
C PRO A 17 -5.29 -12.38 -7.71
N SER A 18 -6.52 -11.88 -7.89
CA SER A 18 -6.92 -11.19 -9.11
C SER A 18 -6.26 -9.82 -9.19
N ARG A 19 -5.13 -9.83 -9.91
CA ARG A 19 -4.67 -8.82 -10.88
C ARG A 19 -3.83 -7.66 -10.33
N PRO A 20 -2.53 -7.54 -10.71
CA PRO A 20 -1.89 -6.23 -10.70
C PRO A 20 -2.59 -5.37 -11.77
N ALA A 21 -3.25 -4.31 -11.32
CA ALA A 21 -3.88 -3.30 -12.16
C ALA A 21 -2.80 -2.61 -13.04
N PRO A 22 -3.19 -2.06 -14.20
CA PRO A 22 -2.27 -1.78 -15.30
C PRO A 22 -1.28 -0.66 -14.96
N VAL A 23 -0.01 -0.98 -15.17
CA VAL A 23 1.15 -0.08 -15.22
C VAL A 23 0.82 1.21 -15.97
N SER A 24 0.63 2.30 -15.23
CA SER A 24 0.35 3.62 -15.79
C SER A 24 1.65 4.44 -15.80
N THR A 25 2.33 4.40 -16.95
CA THR A 25 3.63 4.98 -17.35
C THR A 25 3.84 6.50 -17.11
N THR A 26 3.32 7.10 -16.04
CA THR A 26 3.62 8.50 -15.65
C THR A 26 3.49 8.76 -14.15
N ARG A 27 2.82 7.89 -13.39
CA ARG A 27 2.83 7.93 -11.93
C ARG A 27 3.76 6.84 -11.41
N PRO A 28 4.63 7.12 -10.43
CA PRO A 28 5.32 6.06 -9.73
C PRO A 28 4.29 5.06 -9.20
N ASP A 29 4.60 3.78 -9.33
CA ASP A 29 3.68 2.73 -8.91
C ASP A 29 3.31 2.92 -7.44
N ALA A 30 2.06 2.64 -7.07
CA ALA A 30 1.60 2.79 -5.68
C ALA A 30 2.48 1.98 -4.71
N SER A 31 2.96 0.81 -5.16
CA SER A 31 3.89 -0.03 -4.40
C SER A 31 5.29 0.56 -4.26
N GLU A 32 5.79 1.31 -5.25
CA GLU A 32 7.08 1.99 -5.18
C GLU A 32 7.01 3.20 -4.26
N THR A 33 5.93 3.96 -4.35
CA THR A 33 5.63 5.07 -3.44
C THR A 33 5.55 4.59 -1.99
N LEU A 34 4.88 3.45 -1.75
CA LEU A 34 4.83 2.84 -0.41
C LEU A 34 6.22 2.49 0.13
N LYS A 35 7.09 1.88 -0.69
CA LYS A 35 8.47 1.55 -0.27
C LYS A 35 9.26 2.80 0.09
N LEU A 36 9.12 3.87 -0.69
CA LEU A 36 9.77 5.16 -0.39
C LEU A 36 9.29 5.72 0.96
N ILE A 37 7.97 5.71 1.20
CA ILE A 37 7.40 6.17 2.46
C ILE A 37 7.94 5.34 3.63
N LEU A 38 7.93 4.02 3.53
CA LEU A 38 8.45 3.14 4.58
C LEU A 38 9.94 3.35 4.84
N ALA A 39 10.75 3.53 3.79
CA ALA A 39 12.17 3.83 3.95
C ALA A 39 12.41 5.16 4.67
N GLN A 40 11.61 6.20 4.37
CA GLN A 40 11.69 7.49 5.06
C GLN A 40 11.24 7.41 6.51
N LEU A 41 10.19 6.63 6.81
CA LEU A 41 9.73 6.41 8.18
C LEU A 41 10.78 5.67 9.02
N GLU A 42 11.47 4.69 8.42
CA GLU A 42 12.57 3.97 9.06
C GLU A 42 13.77 4.89 9.33
N ASP A 43 14.19 5.70 8.34
CA ASP A 43 15.27 6.69 8.52
C ASP A 43 14.95 7.70 9.63
N ALA A 44 13.69 8.12 9.71
CA ALA A 44 13.22 9.03 10.74
C ALA A 44 12.97 8.35 12.10
N LYS A 45 13.22 7.05 12.22
CA LYS A 45 13.00 6.23 13.42
C LYS A 45 11.59 6.39 13.99
N ALA A 46 10.61 6.35 13.10
CA ALA A 46 9.20 6.36 13.49
C ALA A 46 8.81 5.01 14.11
N GLU A 47 7.89 5.03 15.06
CA GLU A 47 7.47 3.86 15.84
C GLU A 47 6.09 3.38 15.39
N ASP A 48 5.74 2.13 15.68
CA ASP A 48 4.41 1.57 15.42
C ASP A 48 3.92 1.77 13.97
N THR A 49 4.82 1.62 12.99
CA THR A 49 4.45 1.78 11.59
C THR A 49 3.60 0.59 11.12
N VAL A 50 2.35 0.86 10.74
CA VAL A 50 1.40 -0.13 10.22
C VAL A 50 0.98 0.27 8.81
N THR A 51 1.04 -0.68 7.89
CA THR A 51 0.52 -0.53 6.53
C THR A 51 -0.80 -1.26 6.39
N ILE A 52 -1.78 -0.57 5.84
CA ILE A 52 -3.12 -1.10 5.60
C ILE A 52 -3.34 -1.09 4.09
N ASP A 53 -3.48 -2.28 3.53
CA ASP A 53 -3.88 -2.47 2.14
C ASP A 53 -5.40 -2.25 2.01
N LEU A 54 -5.75 -1.29 1.17
CA LEU A 54 -7.11 -0.86 0.91
C LEU A 54 -7.56 -1.16 -0.53
N ILE A 55 -6.72 -1.84 -1.32
CA ILE A 55 -7.07 -2.29 -2.67
C ILE A 55 -8.31 -3.17 -2.61
N GLY A 56 -9.36 -2.76 -3.32
CA GLY A 56 -10.65 -3.46 -3.36
C GLY A 56 -11.58 -3.21 -2.16
N LYS A 57 -11.16 -2.44 -1.16
CA LYS A 57 -12.02 -2.02 -0.03
C LYS A 57 -12.56 -0.59 -0.21
N THR A 58 -11.76 0.29 -0.78
CA THR A 58 -12.13 1.68 -1.06
C THR A 58 -11.63 2.10 -2.45
N ALA A 59 -12.33 3.03 -3.08
CA ALA A 59 -11.95 3.60 -4.37
C ALA A 59 -11.08 4.87 -4.24
N ILE A 60 -10.81 5.33 -3.01
CA ILE A 60 -10.13 6.61 -2.75
C ILE A 60 -8.61 6.45 -2.73
N THR A 61 -8.09 5.39 -2.11
CA THR A 61 -6.64 5.14 -1.93
C THR A 61 -6.32 3.66 -1.97
N ASP A 62 -5.12 3.30 -2.41
CA ASP A 62 -4.61 1.93 -2.48
C ASP A 62 -4.02 1.47 -1.13
N TYR A 63 -3.22 2.33 -0.50
CA TYR A 63 -2.54 2.04 0.76
C TYR A 63 -2.75 3.17 1.76
N MET A 64 -2.86 2.81 3.04
CA MET A 64 -2.79 3.75 4.15
C MET A 64 -1.66 3.33 5.09
N VAL A 65 -0.82 4.28 5.46
CA VAL A 65 0.29 4.06 6.40
C VAL A 65 0.04 4.89 7.65
N VAL A 66 0.06 4.25 8.80
CA VAL A 66 -0.07 4.88 10.11
C VAL A 66 1.24 4.68 10.86
N THR A 67 1.73 5.72 11.52
CA THR A 67 3.00 5.69 12.24
C THR A 67 2.96 6.66 13.41
N SER A 68 3.77 6.40 14.43
CA SER A 68 3.89 7.19 15.64
C SER A 68 5.23 7.94 15.66
N GLY A 69 5.20 9.22 16.04
CA GLY A 69 6.40 9.99 16.38
C GLY A 69 6.51 10.17 17.88
N ARG A 70 7.74 10.21 18.41
CA ARG A 70 8.01 10.38 19.86
C ARG A 70 7.76 11.81 20.36
N SER A 71 7.57 12.78 19.46
CA SER A 71 7.23 14.16 19.80
C SER A 71 6.58 14.88 18.62
N ASN A 72 5.79 15.92 18.88
CA ASN A 72 5.18 16.75 17.82
C ASN A 72 6.23 17.32 16.86
N ARG A 73 7.41 17.69 17.37
CA ARG A 73 8.54 18.14 16.54
C ARG A 73 9.04 17.03 15.60
N GLN A 74 9.12 15.80 16.08
CA GLN A 74 9.50 14.66 15.24
C GLN A 74 8.44 14.38 14.19
N VAL A 75 7.15 14.42 14.56
CA VAL A 75 6.03 14.23 13.62
C VAL A 75 6.07 15.27 12.50
N GLY A 76 6.23 16.55 12.83
CA GLY A 76 6.38 17.62 11.82
C GLY A 76 7.59 17.40 10.92
N ALA A 77 8.75 17.05 11.49
CA ALA A 77 9.95 16.77 10.70
C ALA A 77 9.79 15.56 9.78
N ILE A 78 9.06 14.51 10.19
CA ILE A 78 8.72 13.36 9.36
C ILE A 78 7.83 13.81 8.18
N ALA A 79 6.79 14.60 8.46
CA ALA A 79 5.88 15.10 7.42
C ALA A 79 6.60 15.94 6.37
N ASP A 80 7.47 16.86 6.80
CA ASP A 80 8.27 17.71 5.90
C ASP A 80 9.23 16.89 5.04
N ARG A 81 9.92 15.92 5.66
CA ARG A 81 10.84 15.02 4.94
C ARG A 81 10.10 14.18 3.90
N LEU A 82 8.95 13.60 4.27
CA LEU A 82 8.13 12.82 3.34
C LEU A 82 7.65 13.69 2.18
N GLN A 83 7.16 14.90 2.44
CA GLN A 83 6.71 15.81 1.38
C GLN A 83 7.85 16.10 0.39
N LYS A 84 9.07 16.35 0.89
CA LYS A 84 10.24 16.59 0.05
C LYS A 84 10.65 15.36 -0.75
N ALA A 85 10.74 14.19 -0.11
CA ALA A 85 11.11 12.94 -0.77
C ALA A 85 10.10 12.53 -1.86
N LEU A 86 8.80 12.73 -1.60
CA LEU A 86 7.74 12.50 -2.58
C LEU A 86 7.84 13.48 -3.76
N ALA A 87 8.13 14.76 -3.50
CA ALA A 87 8.34 15.75 -4.56
C ALA A 87 9.56 15.42 -5.43
N GLU A 88 10.67 14.98 -4.82
CA GLU A 88 11.87 14.51 -5.52
C GLU A 88 11.61 13.26 -6.36
N ALA A 89 10.74 12.36 -5.90
CA ALA A 89 10.25 11.21 -6.66
C ALA A 89 9.25 11.57 -7.78
N GLY A 90 8.99 12.85 -8.02
CA GLY A 90 8.08 13.33 -9.06
C GLY A 90 6.59 13.29 -8.68
N ILE A 91 6.26 12.95 -7.43
CA ILE A 91 4.89 12.92 -6.92
C ILE A 91 4.50 14.34 -6.52
N LYS A 92 3.63 14.96 -7.32
CA LYS A 92 3.17 16.34 -7.12
C LYS A 92 1.81 16.36 -6.43
N GLY A 93 1.55 17.45 -5.71
CA GLY A 93 0.25 17.70 -5.09
C GLY A 93 0.04 17.01 -3.73
N VAL A 94 1.11 16.61 -3.06
CA VAL A 94 1.04 16.10 -1.68
C VAL A 94 0.57 17.22 -0.75
N ARG A 95 -0.57 17.02 -0.09
CA ARG A 95 -1.11 17.91 0.94
C ARG A 95 -0.65 17.41 2.30
N VAL A 96 -0.32 18.33 3.20
CA VAL A 96 -0.01 18.05 4.61
C VAL A 96 -1.04 18.79 5.44
N GLU A 97 -1.69 18.07 6.35
CA GLU A 97 -2.69 18.58 7.29
C GLU A 97 -2.19 18.27 8.70
N GLY A 98 -2.10 19.28 9.57
CA GLY A 98 -1.57 19.17 10.93
C GLY A 98 -1.62 20.47 11.71
#